data_AF-A0A160TEY0-F1
#
_entry.id   AF-A0A160TEY0-F1
#
_cell.length_a   1.000
_cell.length_b   1.000
_cell.length_c   1.000
_cell.angle_alpha   90.00
_cell.angle_beta   90.00
_cell.angle_gamma   90.00
#
_symmetry.space_group_name_H-M   'P 1'
#
loop_
_entity.id
_entity.type
_entity.pdbx_description
1 polymer ?
#
loop_
_entity_poly.entity_id
_entity_poly.type
_entity_poly.pdbx_seq_one_letter_code
_entity_poly.pdbx_strand_id
1 'polypeptide(L)'
;MLLTAKILVTFSTVLLLSWIASRSGPKLAGLMSGFPLGSAISLYFIGMEQGADFAAIASIHSLGGLTSSLCLAGAYWWTMTRFPSVKYLPLVLVVSLGAFIVSAWVLQFLPSEREVNLAAVVAAIILFRLWFKQIPAASIVKPRQGVWLKPWFTLLFRAAVATAAVLLVTGLASLLSPTQAGLLAAFPISFFPLMLILHISFGAPMLASTIRHYPDGMGALVIYVLTIGYTYSTVGVALGTTIGLLCSILYLATYALFSRRLQRKG
;
A
#
# COMPACT_ATOMS: atom_id res chain seq x y z
N MET A 1 -0.68 -23.54 12.33
CA MET A 1 -1.95 -23.17 11.67
C MET A 1 -1.95 -21.74 11.14
N LEU A 2 -1.46 -20.74 11.89
CA LEU A 2 -1.41 -19.34 11.44
C LEU A 2 -0.53 -19.09 10.20
N LEU A 3 0.62 -19.75 10.06
CA LEU A 3 1.47 -19.63 8.86
C LEU A 3 0.72 -20.02 7.57
N THR A 4 0.04 -21.17 7.60
CA THR A 4 -0.78 -21.64 6.48
C THR A 4 -1.93 -20.68 6.19
N ALA A 5 -2.58 -20.14 7.23
CA ALA A 5 -3.62 -19.14 7.08
C ALA A 5 -3.09 -17.83 6.46
N LYS A 6 -1.93 -17.32 6.88
CA LYS A 6 -1.26 -16.15 6.29
C LYS A 6 -1.05 -16.32 4.80
N ILE A 7 -0.49 -17.47 4.41
CA ILE A 7 -0.24 -17.80 3.01
C ILE A 7 -1.57 -17.88 2.25
N LEU A 8 -2.51 -18.72 2.69
CA LEU A 8 -3.76 -18.93 1.97
C LEU A 8 -4.60 -17.67 1.85
N VAL A 9 -4.75 -16.90 2.93
CA VAL A 9 -5.51 -15.64 2.92
C VAL A 9 -4.83 -14.63 2.01
N THR A 10 -3.54 -14.37 2.19
CA THR A 10 -2.83 -13.36 1.37
C THR A 10 -2.87 -13.73 -0.12
N PHE A 11 -2.57 -14.98 -0.42
CA PHE A 11 -2.52 -15.47 -1.79
C PHE A 11 -3.91 -15.44 -2.44
N SER A 12 -4.93 -15.96 -1.77
CA SER A 12 -6.32 -15.96 -2.26
C SER A 12 -6.86 -14.55 -2.44
N THR A 13 -6.61 -13.65 -1.50
CA THR A 13 -7.03 -12.25 -1.59
C THR A 13 -6.39 -11.57 -2.78
N VAL A 14 -5.07 -11.68 -2.96
CA VAL A 14 -4.36 -11.06 -4.09
C VAL A 14 -4.85 -11.61 -5.44
N LEU A 15 -5.08 -12.93 -5.54
CA LEU A 15 -5.61 -13.56 -6.74
C LEU A 15 -7.05 -13.09 -7.04
N LEU A 16 -7.93 -13.13 -6.04
CA LEU A 16 -9.34 -12.74 -6.18
C LEU A 16 -9.46 -11.30 -6.65
N LEU A 17 -8.73 -10.38 -6.03
CA LEU A 17 -8.79 -8.96 -6.40
C LEU A 17 -8.23 -8.69 -7.77
N SER A 18 -7.16 -9.37 -8.15
CA SER A 18 -6.57 -9.21 -9.46
C SER A 18 -7.49 -9.77 -10.55
N TRP A 19 -8.25 -10.82 -10.24
CA TRP A 19 -9.31 -11.35 -11.10
C TRP A 19 -10.53 -10.41 -11.18
N ILE A 20 -10.97 -9.85 -10.06
CA ILE A 20 -12.05 -8.85 -10.04
C ILE A 20 -11.62 -7.63 -10.86
N ALA A 21 -10.40 -7.12 -10.63
CA ALA A 21 -9.87 -5.96 -11.34
C ALA A 21 -9.71 -6.18 -12.84
N SER A 22 -9.34 -7.39 -13.29
CA SER A 22 -9.21 -7.70 -14.72
C SER A 22 -10.56 -7.84 -15.44
N ARG A 23 -11.62 -8.21 -14.71
CA ARG A 23 -13.00 -8.28 -15.22
C ARG A 23 -13.80 -7.00 -15.00
N SER A 24 -13.27 -6.09 -14.21
CA SER A 24 -13.92 -4.83 -13.90
C SER A 24 -13.60 -3.77 -14.95
N GLY A 25 -14.60 -2.94 -15.27
CA GLY A 25 -14.34 -1.74 -16.06
C GLY A 25 -13.30 -0.83 -15.40
N PRO A 26 -12.63 0.06 -16.16
CA PRO A 26 -11.53 0.91 -15.66
C PRO A 26 -11.84 1.65 -14.35
N LYS A 27 -13.12 1.96 -14.12
CA LYS A 27 -13.63 2.63 -12.91
C LYS A 27 -13.51 1.80 -11.63
N LEU A 28 -13.89 0.51 -11.66
CA LEU A 28 -13.77 -0.34 -10.47
C LEU A 28 -12.30 -0.71 -10.21
N ALA A 29 -11.52 -0.91 -11.27
CA ALA A 29 -10.09 -1.20 -11.19
C ALA A 29 -9.32 -0.06 -10.49
N GLY A 30 -9.66 1.19 -10.80
CA GLY A 30 -9.11 2.37 -10.11
C GLY A 30 -9.50 2.42 -8.63
N LEU A 31 -10.75 2.11 -8.28
CA LEU A 31 -11.22 2.06 -6.88
C LEU A 31 -10.47 1.00 -6.07
N MET A 32 -10.26 -0.18 -6.66
CA MET A 32 -9.56 -1.30 -6.04
C MET A 32 -8.07 -1.04 -5.84
N SER A 33 -7.48 -0.09 -6.57
CA SER A 33 -6.04 0.23 -6.47
C SER A 33 -5.64 0.88 -5.14
N GLY A 34 -6.56 1.60 -4.49
CA GLY A 34 -6.36 2.21 -3.17
C GLY A 34 -6.95 1.40 -2.01
N PHE A 35 -7.50 0.22 -2.26
CA PHE A 35 -8.19 -0.56 -1.23
C PHE A 35 -7.17 -1.14 -0.22
N PRO A 36 -7.41 -1.05 1.11
CA PRO A 36 -6.36 -1.16 2.13
C PRO A 36 -6.06 -2.60 2.51
N LEU A 37 -5.93 -3.49 1.54
CA LEU A 37 -5.85 -4.93 1.75
C LEU A 37 -4.51 -5.34 2.34
N GLY A 38 -3.41 -4.75 1.87
CA GLY A 38 -2.08 -5.01 2.40
C GLY A 38 -2.01 -4.69 3.89
N SER A 39 -2.47 -3.49 4.26
CA SER A 39 -2.55 -3.07 5.66
C SER A 39 -3.54 -3.91 6.45
N ALA A 40 -4.69 -4.28 5.85
CA ALA A 40 -5.67 -5.10 6.53
C ALA A 40 -5.17 -6.50 6.87
N ILE A 41 -4.53 -7.17 5.91
CA ILE A 41 -3.93 -8.48 6.15
C ILE A 41 -2.83 -8.37 7.21
N SER A 42 -1.95 -7.38 7.11
CA SER A 42 -0.84 -7.21 8.04
C SER A 42 -1.30 -6.92 9.46
N LEU A 43 -2.16 -5.91 9.65
CA LEU A 43 -2.68 -5.54 10.97
C LEU A 43 -3.57 -6.64 11.55
N TYR A 44 -4.35 -7.35 10.74
CA TYR A 44 -5.12 -8.51 11.19
C TYR A 44 -4.21 -9.58 11.77
N PHE A 45 -3.17 -9.99 11.05
CA PHE A 45 -2.26 -11.04 11.55
C PHE A 45 -1.40 -10.57 12.71
N ILE A 46 -0.97 -9.30 12.74
CA ILE A 46 -0.31 -8.71 13.91
C ILE A 46 -1.26 -8.78 15.12
N GLY A 47 -2.53 -8.42 14.97
CA GLY A 47 -3.51 -8.48 16.06
C GLY A 47 -3.80 -9.90 16.54
N MET A 48 -3.84 -10.87 15.62
CA MET A 48 -4.02 -12.28 15.98
C MET A 48 -2.81 -12.88 16.70
N GLU A 49 -1.59 -12.38 16.45
CA GLU A 49 -0.35 -12.95 17.00
C GLU A 49 0.16 -12.21 18.24
N GLN A 50 0.06 -10.88 18.26
CA GLN A 50 0.56 -10.02 19.33
C GLN A 50 -0.56 -9.47 20.23
N GLY A 51 -1.81 -9.73 19.88
CA GLY A 51 -2.99 -9.25 20.61
C GLY A 51 -3.61 -7.99 20.01
N ALA A 52 -4.91 -7.80 20.28
CA ALA A 52 -5.69 -6.72 19.72
C ALA A 52 -5.19 -5.33 20.13
N ASP A 53 -4.77 -5.16 21.39
CA ASP A 53 -4.24 -3.89 21.91
C ASP A 53 -2.91 -3.51 21.27
N PHE A 54 -2.02 -4.48 21.09
CA PHE A 54 -0.76 -4.28 20.37
C PHE A 54 -1.04 -3.75 18.96
N ALA A 55 -1.97 -4.39 18.24
CA ALA A 55 -2.33 -3.99 16.89
C ALA A 55 -3.10 -2.66 16.80
N ALA A 56 -3.90 -2.32 17.83
CA ALA A 56 -4.55 -1.01 17.93
C ALA A 56 -3.53 0.13 18.09
N ILE A 57 -2.51 -0.06 18.93
CA ILE A 57 -1.40 0.91 19.08
C ILE A 57 -0.56 0.95 17.79
N ALA A 58 -0.25 -0.22 17.22
CA ALA A 58 0.49 -0.32 15.97
C ALA A 58 -0.23 0.39 14.82
N SER A 59 -1.56 0.35 14.75
CA SER A 59 -2.30 1.05 13.70
C SER A 59 -2.09 2.57 13.78
N ILE A 60 -2.02 3.16 14.98
CA ILE A 60 -1.75 4.60 15.12
C ILE A 60 -0.43 4.98 14.44
N HIS A 61 0.64 4.22 14.69
CA HIS A 61 1.94 4.44 14.05
C HIS A 61 1.98 4.00 12.57
N SER A 62 1.07 3.12 12.15
CA SER A 62 0.88 2.76 10.74
C SER A 62 0.42 3.96 9.90
N LEU A 63 -0.26 4.96 10.49
CA LEU A 63 -0.50 6.24 9.82
C LEU A 63 0.82 6.90 9.41
N GLY A 64 1.77 7.00 10.34
CA GLY A 64 3.13 7.46 10.03
C GLY A 64 3.77 6.59 8.95
N GLY A 65 3.66 5.27 9.04
CA GLY A 65 4.24 4.34 8.06
C GLY A 65 3.69 4.50 6.63
N LEU A 66 2.46 5.01 6.44
CA LEU A 66 1.95 5.33 5.11
C LEU A 66 2.78 6.45 4.44
N THR A 67 3.38 7.34 5.23
CA THR A 67 4.39 8.30 4.75
C THR A 67 5.63 7.58 4.24
N SER A 68 6.09 6.54 4.94
CA SER A 68 7.22 5.72 4.48
C SER A 68 6.93 5.02 3.15
N SER A 69 5.67 4.60 2.93
CA SER A 69 5.22 4.06 1.64
C SER A 69 5.24 5.10 0.51
N LEU A 70 4.91 6.36 0.80
CA LEU A 70 5.10 7.46 -0.15
C LEU A 70 6.59 7.71 -0.45
N CYS A 71 7.44 7.71 0.58
CA CYS A 71 8.90 7.82 0.43
C CYS A 71 9.45 6.70 -0.45
N LEU A 72 9.00 5.45 -0.28
CA LEU A 72 9.36 4.32 -1.13
C LEU A 72 9.01 4.62 -2.59
N ALA A 73 7.76 5.00 -2.85
CA ALA A 73 7.29 5.27 -4.21
C ALA A 73 8.05 6.43 -4.87
N GLY A 74 8.32 7.49 -4.11
CA GLY A 74 9.08 8.65 -4.58
C GLY A 74 10.54 8.32 -4.87
N ALA A 75 11.21 7.60 -3.97
CA ALA A 75 12.59 7.15 -4.15
C ALA A 75 12.72 6.17 -5.32
N TYR A 76 11.73 5.29 -5.51
CA TYR A 76 11.66 4.40 -6.66
C TYR A 76 11.57 5.21 -7.96
N TRP A 77 10.61 6.15 -8.04
CA TRP A 77 10.42 7.00 -9.21
C TRP A 77 11.67 7.85 -9.52
N TRP A 78 12.26 8.47 -8.50
CA TRP A 78 13.46 9.27 -8.65
C TRP A 78 14.64 8.43 -9.16
N THR A 79 14.86 7.24 -8.61
CA THR A 79 15.99 6.40 -9.02
C THR A 79 15.79 5.82 -10.42
N MET A 80 14.58 5.35 -10.75
CA MET A 80 14.32 4.77 -12.08
C MET A 80 14.37 5.81 -13.20
N THR A 81 14.11 7.08 -12.92
CA THR A 81 14.21 8.16 -13.92
C THR A 81 15.67 8.56 -14.18
N ARG A 82 16.54 8.46 -13.16
CA ARG A 82 18.00 8.66 -13.31
C ARG A 82 18.69 7.46 -13.94
N PHE A 83 18.18 6.26 -13.71
CA PHE A 83 18.71 5.01 -14.26
C PHE A 83 17.61 4.23 -15.00
N PRO A 84 17.24 4.63 -16.24
CA PRO A 84 16.05 4.10 -16.94
C PRO A 84 16.14 2.64 -17.40
N SER A 85 17.35 2.07 -17.39
CA SER A 85 17.57 0.69 -17.82
C SER A 85 17.20 -0.29 -16.70
N VAL A 86 16.49 -1.36 -17.05
CA VAL A 86 16.06 -2.41 -16.10
C VAL A 86 17.24 -3.11 -15.43
N LYS A 87 18.44 -3.06 -16.00
CA LYS A 87 19.66 -3.58 -15.35
C LYS A 87 19.95 -2.92 -13.99
N TYR A 88 19.46 -1.69 -13.78
CA TYR A 88 19.58 -0.97 -12.51
C TYR A 88 18.43 -1.26 -11.54
N LEU A 89 17.54 -2.21 -11.84
CA LEU A 89 16.45 -2.60 -10.93
C LEU A 89 16.95 -2.93 -9.51
N PRO A 90 18.09 -3.64 -9.30
CA PRO A 90 18.61 -3.86 -7.95
C PRO A 90 18.93 -2.55 -7.21
N LEU A 91 19.50 -1.55 -7.88
CA LEU A 91 19.77 -0.24 -7.29
C LEU A 91 18.47 0.49 -6.94
N VAL A 92 17.48 0.48 -7.85
CA VAL A 92 16.16 1.07 -7.60
C VAL A 92 15.48 0.43 -6.39
N LEU A 93 15.59 -0.89 -6.25
CA LEU A 93 15.07 -1.64 -5.10
C LEU A 93 15.78 -1.26 -3.80
N VAL A 94 17.11 -1.26 -3.78
CA VAL A 94 17.90 -0.90 -2.58
C VAL A 94 17.58 0.53 -2.13
N VAL A 95 17.54 1.49 -3.05
CA VAL A 95 17.26 2.89 -2.71
C VAL A 95 15.81 3.08 -2.22
N SER A 96 14.84 2.44 -2.87
CA SER A 96 13.43 2.59 -2.49
C SER A 96 13.07 1.89 -1.17
N LEU A 97 13.59 0.67 -0.95
CA LEU A 97 13.46 -0.02 0.33
C LEU A 97 14.23 0.71 1.44
N GLY A 98 15.43 1.22 1.14
CA GLY A 98 16.19 2.07 2.06
C GLY A 98 15.41 3.32 2.46
N ALA A 99 14.77 4.01 1.51
CA ALA A 99 13.91 5.17 1.80
C ALA A 99 12.72 4.81 2.70
N PHE A 100 12.09 3.65 2.50
CA PHE A 100 11.04 3.16 3.40
C PHE A 100 11.57 2.94 4.83
N ILE A 101 12.67 2.20 4.97
CA ILE A 101 13.22 1.87 6.29
C ILE A 101 13.74 3.11 7.01
N VAL A 102 14.47 3.99 6.33
CA VAL A 102 15.01 5.22 6.92
C VAL A 102 13.88 6.16 7.33
N SER A 103 12.87 6.37 6.48
CA SER A 103 11.73 7.21 6.84
C SER A 103 10.92 6.60 7.99
N ALA A 104 10.70 5.28 8.01
CA ALA A 104 10.03 4.60 9.12
C ALA A 104 10.82 4.78 10.42
N TRP A 105 12.15 4.61 10.38
CA TRP A 105 13.02 4.83 11.52
C TRP A 105 12.99 6.28 12.03
N VAL A 106 12.93 7.28 11.15
CA VAL A 106 12.76 8.69 11.56
C VAL A 106 11.38 8.92 12.18
N LEU A 107 10.33 8.38 11.58
CA LEU A 107 8.95 8.56 12.03
C LEU A 107 8.64 7.83 13.34
N GLN A 108 9.47 6.87 13.77
CA GLN A 108 9.33 6.22 15.08
C GLN A 108 9.50 7.20 16.24
N PHE A 109 10.19 8.32 16.03
CA PHE A 109 10.40 9.37 17.02
C PHE A 109 9.25 10.38 17.06
N LEU A 110 8.22 10.23 16.20
CA LEU A 110 7.01 11.03 16.33
C LEU A 110 6.29 10.68 17.65
N PRO A 111 5.71 11.69 18.31
CA PRO A 111 4.80 11.46 19.42
C PRO A 111 3.70 10.43 19.06
N SER A 112 3.34 9.55 20.01
CA SER A 112 2.39 8.44 19.79
C SER A 112 0.93 8.88 19.65
N GLU A 113 0.65 10.17 19.74
CA GLU A 113 -0.65 10.78 19.61
C GLU A 113 -1.20 10.55 18.20
N ARG A 114 -2.45 10.07 18.15
CA ARG A 114 -3.15 9.79 16.89
C ARG A 114 -3.23 11.02 16.00
N GLU A 115 -3.50 12.17 16.59
CA GLU A 115 -3.66 13.44 15.87
C GLU A 115 -2.36 13.86 15.18
N VAL A 116 -1.22 13.67 15.84
CA VAL A 116 0.11 13.97 15.27
C VAL A 116 0.42 13.05 14.11
N ASN A 117 0.20 11.74 14.27
CA ASN A 117 0.44 10.77 13.20
C ASN A 117 -0.52 10.97 12.01
N LEU A 118 -1.77 11.35 12.27
CA LEU A 118 -2.76 11.70 11.25
C LEU A 118 -2.35 12.98 10.50
N ALA A 119 -1.95 14.03 11.23
CA ALA A 119 -1.48 15.26 10.62
C ALA A 119 -0.24 15.02 9.75
N ALA A 120 0.69 14.20 10.23
CA ALA A 120 1.91 13.83 9.50
C ALA A 120 1.59 13.13 8.18
N VAL A 121 0.72 12.12 8.18
CA VAL A 121 0.35 11.41 6.94
C VAL A 121 -0.46 12.28 5.99
N VAL A 122 -1.36 13.13 6.50
CA VAL A 122 -2.13 14.06 5.66
C VAL A 122 -1.21 15.08 5.00
N ALA A 123 -0.27 15.66 5.76
CA ALA A 123 0.75 16.55 5.22
C ALA A 123 1.60 15.84 4.16
N ALA A 124 2.06 14.62 4.43
CA ALA A 124 2.81 13.81 3.48
C ALA A 124 2.01 13.55 2.19
N ILE A 125 0.75 13.13 2.30
CA ILE A 125 -0.13 12.90 1.14
C ILE A 125 -0.22 14.17 0.28
N ILE A 126 -0.42 15.33 0.90
CA ILE A 126 -0.48 16.61 0.17
C ILE A 126 0.86 16.91 -0.51
N LEU A 127 1.98 16.83 0.22
CA LEU A 127 3.31 17.11 -0.30
C LEU A 127 3.69 16.20 -1.47
N PHE A 128 3.52 14.88 -1.31
CA PHE A 128 3.80 13.90 -2.36
C PHE A 128 2.83 14.04 -3.53
N ARG A 129 1.57 14.40 -3.30
CA ARG A 129 0.63 14.70 -4.38
C ARG A 129 1.09 15.91 -5.20
N LEU A 130 1.56 16.97 -4.55
CA LEU A 130 2.11 18.15 -5.23
C LEU A 130 3.40 17.82 -5.97
N TRP A 131 4.28 17.02 -5.38
CA TRP A 131 5.52 16.60 -6.01
C TRP A 131 5.28 15.70 -7.22
N PHE A 132 4.43 14.69 -7.09
CA PHE A 132 4.12 13.73 -8.15
C PHE A 132 3.26 14.30 -9.29
N LYS A 133 2.57 15.43 -9.08
CA LYS A 133 1.91 16.16 -10.18
C LYS A 133 2.87 16.60 -11.29
N GLN A 134 4.18 16.72 -10.99
CA GLN A 134 5.22 17.04 -11.95
C GLN A 134 5.52 15.90 -12.93
N ILE A 135 5.10 14.67 -12.61
CA ILE A 135 5.29 13.50 -13.48
C ILE A 135 4.43 13.67 -14.73
N PRO A 136 4.98 13.71 -15.96
CA PRO A 136 4.17 13.82 -17.16
C PRO A 136 3.13 12.70 -17.26
N ALA A 137 1.91 13.02 -17.71
CA ALA A 137 0.93 12.00 -18.02
C ALA A 137 1.47 11.15 -19.19
N ALA A 138 1.75 9.87 -18.95
CA ALA A 138 2.34 9.03 -19.98
C ALA A 138 1.33 8.75 -21.11
N SER A 139 1.80 8.84 -22.36
CA SER A 139 1.13 8.28 -23.52
C SER A 139 1.13 6.74 -23.44
N ILE A 140 0.21 6.09 -24.15
CA ILE A 140 0.08 4.63 -24.21
C ILE A 140 1.44 3.99 -24.56
N VAL A 141 2.05 3.28 -23.60
CA VAL A 141 3.33 2.58 -23.82
C VAL A 141 3.04 1.14 -24.22
N LYS A 142 3.62 0.70 -25.34
CA LYS A 142 3.54 -0.72 -25.73
C LYS A 142 4.34 -1.57 -24.75
N PRO A 143 3.80 -2.72 -24.30
CA PRO A 143 4.54 -3.62 -23.42
C PRO A 143 5.79 -4.17 -24.10
N ARG A 144 6.85 -4.38 -23.32
CA ARG A 144 8.03 -5.16 -23.73
C ARG A 144 7.63 -6.63 -23.81
N GLN A 145 7.88 -7.27 -24.95
CA GLN A 145 7.56 -8.69 -25.15
C GLN A 145 8.30 -9.57 -24.14
N GLY A 146 7.59 -10.54 -23.52
CA GLY A 146 8.19 -11.46 -22.56
C GLY A 146 7.18 -12.18 -21.67
N VAL A 147 7.68 -13.07 -20.79
CA VAL A 147 6.86 -13.87 -19.86
C VAL A 147 6.02 -13.00 -18.92
N TRP A 148 6.48 -11.77 -18.64
CA TRP A 148 5.80 -10.77 -17.82
C TRP A 148 4.50 -10.20 -18.42
N LEU A 149 4.14 -10.61 -19.65
CA LEU A 149 2.84 -10.34 -20.25
C LEU A 149 1.81 -11.44 -20.00
N LYS A 150 2.24 -12.63 -19.56
CA LYS A 150 1.33 -13.74 -19.27
C LYS A 150 0.56 -13.43 -17.98
N PRO A 151 -0.79 -13.35 -18.02
CA PRO A 151 -1.58 -12.96 -16.85
C PRO A 151 -1.36 -13.86 -15.64
N TRP A 152 -1.23 -15.18 -15.83
CA TRP A 152 -1.02 -16.11 -14.72
C TRP A 152 0.32 -15.88 -13.99
N PHE A 153 1.38 -15.52 -14.72
CA PHE A 153 2.70 -15.30 -14.16
C PHE A 153 2.74 -14.01 -13.33
N THR A 154 2.15 -12.93 -13.84
CA THR A 154 2.07 -11.65 -13.10
C THR A 154 1.20 -11.78 -11.85
N LEU A 155 0.12 -12.56 -11.91
CA LEU A 155 -0.71 -12.90 -10.75
C LEU A 155 0.06 -13.68 -9.70
N LEU A 156 0.76 -14.74 -10.11
CA LEU A 156 1.54 -15.57 -9.22
C LEU A 156 2.67 -14.77 -8.56
N PHE A 157 3.39 -13.95 -9.34
CA PHE A 157 4.44 -13.08 -8.82
C PHE A 157 3.89 -12.06 -7.80
N ARG A 158 2.74 -11.43 -8.08
CA ARG A 158 2.10 -10.50 -7.13
C ARG A 158 1.75 -11.21 -5.83
N ALA A 159 1.11 -12.38 -5.92
CA ALA A 159 0.72 -13.14 -4.74
C ALA A 159 1.94 -13.61 -3.93
N ALA A 160 3.01 -14.06 -4.60
CA ALA A 160 4.24 -14.48 -3.94
C ALA A 160 4.94 -13.33 -3.20
N VAL A 161 5.16 -12.18 -3.87
CA VAL A 161 5.81 -11.01 -3.25
C VAL A 161 4.96 -10.44 -2.12
N ALA A 162 3.64 -10.34 -2.31
CA ALA A 162 2.74 -9.88 -1.27
C ALA A 162 2.75 -10.81 -0.05
N THR A 163 2.74 -12.13 -0.27
CA THR A 163 2.82 -13.13 0.81
C THR A 163 4.15 -13.05 1.54
N ALA A 164 5.27 -12.95 0.81
CA ALA A 164 6.59 -12.79 1.40
C ALA A 164 6.67 -11.52 2.27
N ALA A 165 6.12 -10.40 1.78
CA ALA A 165 6.05 -9.17 2.55
C ALA A 165 5.19 -9.32 3.82
N VAL A 166 3.98 -9.90 3.73
CA VAL A 166 3.14 -10.16 4.91
C VAL A 166 3.85 -11.05 5.92
N LEU A 167 4.48 -12.15 5.47
CA LEU A 167 5.22 -13.06 6.35
C LEU A 167 6.39 -12.36 7.03
N LEU A 168 7.15 -11.54 6.30
CA LEU A 168 8.27 -10.77 6.84
C LEU A 168 7.79 -9.75 7.88
N VAL A 169 6.80 -8.93 7.52
CA VAL A 169 6.27 -7.87 8.38
C VAL A 169 5.66 -8.45 9.66
N THR A 170 4.82 -9.46 9.53
CA THR A 170 4.16 -10.10 10.69
C THR A 170 5.12 -10.95 11.51
N GLY A 171 6.10 -11.60 10.86
CA GLY A 171 7.14 -12.38 11.54
C GLY A 171 8.10 -11.51 12.33
N LEU A 172 8.43 -10.31 11.83
CA LEU A 172 9.24 -9.33 12.56
C LEU A 172 8.47 -8.67 13.70
N ALA A 173 7.13 -8.65 13.66
CA ALA A 173 6.32 -7.97 14.68
C ALA A 173 6.55 -8.50 16.11
N SER A 174 6.94 -9.78 16.28
CA SER A 174 7.26 -10.34 17.59
C SER A 174 8.57 -9.83 18.20
N LEU A 175 9.45 -9.27 17.37
CA LEU A 175 10.75 -8.71 17.77
C LEU A 175 10.71 -7.18 17.90
N LEU A 176 9.59 -6.56 17.53
CA LEU A 176 9.44 -5.13 17.38
C LEU A 176 8.46 -4.57 18.43
N SER A 177 8.64 -3.29 18.79
CA SER A 177 7.64 -2.57 19.55
C SER A 177 6.36 -2.35 18.72
N PRO A 178 5.19 -2.06 19.34
CA PRO A 178 3.97 -1.71 18.61
C PRO A 178 4.19 -0.59 17.58
N THR A 179 5.00 0.42 17.94
CA THR A 179 5.38 1.52 17.07
C THR A 179 6.11 1.04 15.82
N GLN A 180 7.16 0.24 15.99
CA GLN A 180 7.96 -0.27 14.88
C GLN A 180 7.17 -1.24 14.01
N ALA A 181 6.38 -2.13 14.62
CA ALA A 181 5.50 -3.04 13.91
C ALA A 181 4.44 -2.28 13.10
N GLY A 182 3.88 -1.20 13.65
CA GLY A 182 2.93 -0.32 12.98
C GLY A 182 3.49 0.36 11.73
N LEU A 183 4.67 0.97 11.87
CA LEU A 183 5.40 1.60 10.77
C LEU A 183 5.70 0.59 9.65
N LEU A 184 6.16 -0.60 10.03
CA LEU A 184 6.47 -1.68 9.10
C LEU A 184 5.20 -2.27 8.44
N ALA A 185 4.08 -2.34 9.17
CA ALA A 185 2.78 -2.80 8.67
C ALA A 185 2.20 -1.92 7.55
N ALA A 186 2.69 -0.69 7.43
CA ALA A 186 2.31 0.20 6.34
C ALA A 186 3.03 -0.09 5.01
N PHE A 187 3.97 -1.06 4.99
CA PHE A 187 4.66 -1.47 3.76
C PHE A 187 3.65 -1.73 2.63
N PRO A 188 3.90 -1.24 1.40
CA PRO A 188 2.87 -1.19 0.38
C PRO A 188 2.73 -2.54 -0.34
N ILE A 189 2.25 -3.56 0.37
CA ILE A 189 2.15 -4.97 -0.03
C ILE A 189 1.44 -5.15 -1.37
N SER A 190 0.41 -4.35 -1.65
CA SER A 190 -0.33 -4.43 -2.91
C SER A 190 0.32 -3.64 -4.04
N PHE A 191 0.94 -2.49 -3.72
CA PHE A 191 1.48 -1.57 -4.72
C PHE A 191 2.91 -1.92 -5.13
N PHE A 192 3.77 -2.33 -4.20
CA PHE A 192 5.16 -2.72 -4.47
C PHE A 192 5.30 -3.77 -5.58
N PRO A 193 4.62 -4.94 -5.54
CA PRO A 193 4.71 -5.91 -6.64
C PRO A 193 4.16 -5.38 -7.96
N LEU A 194 3.13 -4.51 -7.91
CA LEU A 194 2.62 -3.84 -9.11
C LEU A 194 3.69 -2.93 -9.72
N MET A 195 4.43 -2.17 -8.90
CA MET A 195 5.52 -1.33 -9.38
C MET A 195 6.59 -2.15 -10.10
N LEU A 196 7.00 -3.29 -9.54
CA LEU A 196 7.98 -4.18 -10.18
C LEU A 196 7.49 -4.69 -11.53
N ILE A 197 6.25 -5.17 -11.60
CA ILE A 197 5.66 -5.63 -12.85
C ILE A 197 5.62 -4.51 -13.88
N LEU A 198 5.14 -3.32 -13.50
CA LEU A 198 5.04 -2.20 -14.44
C LEU A 198 6.41 -1.74 -14.94
N HIS A 199 7.40 -1.68 -14.06
CA HIS A 199 8.76 -1.31 -14.43
C HIS A 199 9.38 -2.32 -15.39
N ILE A 200 9.24 -3.61 -15.12
CA ILE A 200 9.83 -4.68 -15.95
C ILE A 200 9.10 -4.78 -17.29
N SER A 201 7.76 -4.83 -17.27
CA SER A 201 6.92 -5.05 -18.45
C SER A 201 6.78 -3.83 -19.35
N PHE A 202 6.72 -2.61 -18.79
CA PHE A 202 6.39 -1.40 -19.55
C PHE A 202 7.46 -0.30 -19.42
N GLY A 203 8.39 -0.40 -18.48
CA GLY A 203 9.43 0.60 -18.25
C GLY A 203 8.99 1.78 -17.39
N ALA A 204 9.92 2.71 -17.17
CA ALA A 204 9.75 3.85 -16.27
C ALA A 204 8.55 4.76 -16.59
N PRO A 205 8.21 5.09 -17.86
CA PRO A 205 7.12 6.04 -18.14
C PRO A 205 5.73 5.54 -17.67
N MET A 206 5.41 4.26 -17.92
CA MET A 206 4.14 3.66 -17.49
C MET A 206 4.03 3.61 -15.96
N LEU A 207 5.11 3.18 -15.30
CA LEU A 207 5.15 3.16 -13.85
C LEU A 207 5.04 4.58 -13.26
N ALA A 208 5.72 5.57 -13.83
CA ALA A 208 5.66 6.95 -13.36
C ALA A 208 4.21 7.48 -13.37
N SER A 209 3.45 7.21 -14.43
CA SER A 209 2.03 7.55 -14.53
C SER A 209 1.18 6.88 -13.44
N THR A 210 1.53 5.66 -13.03
CA THR A 210 0.85 4.97 -11.92
C THR A 210 1.24 5.57 -10.56
N ILE A 211 2.53 5.84 -10.33
CA ILE A 211 3.03 6.50 -9.10
C ILE A 211 2.40 7.88 -8.92
N ARG A 212 2.16 8.61 -10.02
CA ARG A 212 1.47 9.92 -9.99
C ARG A 212 0.16 9.91 -9.21
N HIS A 213 -0.58 8.81 -9.27
CA HIS A 213 -1.91 8.66 -8.65
C HIS A 213 -1.86 7.93 -7.29
N TYR A 214 -0.68 7.49 -6.86
CA TYR A 214 -0.53 6.72 -5.62
C TYR A 214 -1.01 7.48 -4.36
N PRO A 215 -0.72 8.79 -4.19
CA PRO A 215 -1.22 9.57 -3.05
C PRO A 215 -2.76 9.65 -2.99
N ASP A 216 -3.45 9.63 -4.14
CA ASP A 216 -4.91 9.69 -4.18
C ASP A 216 -5.56 8.43 -3.58
N GLY A 217 -4.87 7.28 -3.64
CA GLY A 217 -5.31 6.03 -3.04
C GLY A 217 -5.12 5.92 -1.53
N MET A 218 -4.28 6.79 -0.93
CA MET A 218 -3.94 6.71 0.50
C MET A 218 -5.09 7.03 1.44
N GLY A 219 -6.12 7.77 0.99
CA GLY A 219 -7.24 8.14 1.86
C GLY A 219 -7.97 6.92 2.44
N ALA A 220 -8.19 5.87 1.64
CA ALA A 220 -8.85 4.65 2.12
C ALA A 220 -7.97 3.88 3.13
N LEU A 221 -6.65 3.89 2.93
CA LEU A 221 -5.67 3.33 3.88
C LEU A 221 -5.70 4.09 5.21
N VAL A 222 -5.72 5.42 5.16
CA VAL A 222 -5.83 6.26 6.37
C VAL A 222 -7.12 5.95 7.13
N ILE A 223 -8.26 5.87 6.43
CA ILE A 223 -9.55 5.53 7.06
C ILE A 223 -9.50 4.16 7.71
N TYR A 224 -9.00 3.13 7.01
CA TYR A 224 -8.84 1.78 7.58
C TYR A 224 -8.05 1.81 8.87
N VAL A 225 -6.84 2.37 8.82
CA VAL A 225 -5.88 2.38 9.92
C VAL A 225 -6.40 3.17 11.12
N LEU A 226 -7.07 4.30 10.88
CA LEU A 226 -7.77 5.06 11.91
C LEU A 226 -8.85 4.21 12.57
N THR A 227 -9.73 3.57 11.80
CA THR A 227 -10.79 2.71 12.32
C THR A 227 -10.24 1.57 13.18
N ILE A 228 -9.14 0.95 12.75
CA ILE A 228 -8.48 -0.13 13.51
C ILE A 228 -8.04 0.37 14.89
N GLY A 229 -7.51 1.59 14.97
CA GLY A 229 -7.04 2.16 16.23
C GLY A 229 -8.14 2.40 17.27
N TYR A 230 -9.42 2.39 16.86
CA TYR A 230 -10.57 2.47 17.77
C TYR A 230 -11.27 1.11 17.98
N THR A 231 -11.21 0.23 16.99
CA THR A 231 -12.06 -0.98 16.97
C THR A 231 -11.37 -2.24 17.49
N TYR A 232 -10.06 -2.39 17.33
CA TYR A 232 -9.38 -3.63 17.71
C TYR A 232 -9.49 -3.93 19.22
N SER A 233 -9.18 -2.95 20.08
CA SER A 233 -9.30 -3.12 21.53
C SER A 233 -10.73 -3.23 22.05
N THR A 234 -11.73 -2.78 21.28
CA THR A 234 -13.13 -2.70 21.74
C THR A 234 -14.00 -3.85 21.26
N VAL A 235 -13.87 -4.25 20.00
CA VAL A 235 -14.70 -5.29 19.36
C VAL A 235 -13.89 -6.48 18.84
N GLY A 236 -12.56 -6.46 19.03
CA GLY A 236 -11.65 -7.51 18.59
C GLY A 236 -11.21 -7.39 17.13
N VAL A 237 -10.20 -8.19 16.76
CA VAL A 237 -9.48 -8.11 15.48
C VAL A 237 -10.39 -8.39 14.28
N ALA A 238 -11.24 -9.43 14.36
CA ALA A 238 -12.08 -9.86 13.24
C ALA A 238 -13.19 -8.86 12.90
N LEU A 239 -13.95 -8.42 13.91
CA LEU A 239 -15.01 -7.41 13.73
C LEU A 239 -14.41 -6.05 13.39
N GLY A 240 -13.34 -5.64 14.08
CA GLY A 240 -12.67 -4.37 13.79
C GLY A 240 -12.13 -4.31 12.36
N THR A 241 -11.60 -5.41 11.83
CA THR A 241 -11.14 -5.48 10.43
C THR A 241 -12.31 -5.34 9.46
N THR A 242 -13.43 -6.00 9.73
CA THR A 242 -14.65 -5.88 8.92
C THR A 242 -15.16 -4.44 8.91
N ILE A 243 -15.26 -3.80 10.08
CA ILE A 243 -15.71 -2.41 10.21
C ILE A 243 -14.74 -1.48 9.46
N GLY A 244 -13.42 -1.63 9.64
CA GLY A 244 -12.41 -0.83 8.95
C GLY A 244 -12.49 -0.95 7.43
N LEU A 245 -12.67 -2.16 6.90
CA LEU A 245 -12.85 -2.38 5.46
C LEU A 245 -14.13 -1.73 4.95
N LEU A 246 -15.26 -1.86 5.68
CA LEU A 246 -16.52 -1.18 5.33
C LEU A 246 -16.37 0.34 5.31
N CYS A 247 -15.74 0.94 6.33
CA CYS A 247 -15.45 2.38 6.36
C CYS A 247 -14.60 2.81 5.16
N SER A 248 -13.62 1.99 4.76
CA SER A 248 -12.77 2.27 3.60
C SER A 248 -13.53 2.18 2.28
N ILE A 249 -14.46 1.21 2.14
CA ILE A 249 -15.36 1.11 0.99
C ILE A 249 -16.26 2.34 0.92
N LEU A 250 -16.83 2.77 2.05
CA LEU A 250 -17.67 3.97 2.11
C LEU A 250 -16.90 5.24 1.73
N TYR A 251 -15.66 5.37 2.21
CA TYR A 251 -14.77 6.46 1.80
C TYR A 251 -14.50 6.45 0.29
N LEU A 252 -14.14 5.29 -0.26
CA LEU A 252 -13.87 5.16 -1.70
C LEU A 252 -15.12 5.45 -2.53
N ALA A 253 -16.30 4.98 -2.10
CA ALA A 253 -17.57 5.23 -2.77
C ALA A 253 -17.93 6.73 -2.77
N THR A 254 -17.80 7.41 -1.62
CA THR A 254 -18.05 8.84 -1.50
C THR A 254 -17.07 9.66 -2.35
N TYR A 255 -15.78 9.34 -2.29
CA TYR A 255 -14.75 9.96 -3.13
C TYR A 255 -15.04 9.80 -4.63
N ALA A 256 -15.45 8.59 -5.05
CA ALA A 256 -15.83 8.32 -6.44
C ALA A 256 -17.09 9.10 -6.87
N LEU A 257 -18.06 9.31 -5.98
CA LEU A 257 -19.25 10.11 -6.28
C LEU A 257 -18.94 11.61 -6.39
N PHE A 258 -18.10 12.14 -5.49
CA PHE A 258 -17.69 13.54 -5.51
C PHE A 258 -16.84 13.88 -6.73
N SER A 259 -15.84 13.07 -7.05
CA SER A 259 -15.00 13.25 -8.25
C SER A 259 -15.82 13.27 -9.54
N ARG A 260 -16.85 12.41 -9.66
CA ARG A 260 -17.78 12.42 -10.80
C ARG A 260 -18.61 13.70 -10.90
N ARG A 261 -19.05 14.26 -9.77
CA ARG A 261 -19.83 15.51 -9.76
C ARG A 261 -19.00 16.70 -10.19
N LEU A 262 -17.73 16.74 -9.81
CA LEU A 262 -16.79 17.80 -10.22
C LEU A 262 -16.46 17.73 -11.71
N GLN A 263 -16.24 16.53 -12.25
CA GLN A 263 -15.98 16.33 -13.70
C GLN A 263 -17.20 16.58 -14.60
N ARG A 264 -18.42 16.61 -14.06
CA ARG A 264 -19.63 16.96 -14.81
C ARG A 264 -19.92 18.46 -14.84
N LYS A 265 -19.21 19.26 -14.02
CA LYS A 265 -19.45 20.70 -13.86
C LYS A 265 -18.36 21.58 -14.52
N GLY A 266 -17.29 20.99 -15.03
CA GLY A 266 -16.25 21.66 -15.81
C GLY A 266 -16.20 21.08 -17.21
#